data_AF-A0A6M4NQL9-F1
#
_entry.id   AF-A0A6M4NQL9-F1
#
_cell.length_a   1.000
_cell.length_b   1.000
_cell.length_c   1.000
_cell.angle_alpha   90.00
_cell.angle_beta   90.00
_cell.angle_gamma   90.00
#
_symmetry.space_group_name_H-M   'P 1'
#
loop_
_entity.id
_entity.type
_entity.pdbx_description
1 polymer ?
#
loop_
_entity_poly.entity_id
_entity_poly.type
_entity_poly.pdbx_seq_one_letter_code
_entity_poly.pdbx_strand_id
1 'polypeptide(L)'
;MKQIKIALTDTFGIKHEAAVFELNYAQKTVNRVETIGTTRTEDSSVTIAYQFKYWHSEDSWTGDKQPMILTNANGSTMFGGNVNGVTDVEHVEQFCISHLVEEVLPALDPEFKVLAEA
;
A
#
# COMPACT_ATOMS: atom_id res chain seq x y z
N MET A 1 -0.19 10.57 8.69
CA MET A 1 -0.01 9.40 7.81
C MET A 1 0.73 8.37 8.63
N LYS A 2 0.21 7.15 8.67
CA LYS A 2 0.79 6.05 9.44
C LYS A 2 2.11 5.64 8.78
N GLN A 3 3.12 5.38 9.60
CA GLN A 3 4.46 4.96 9.15
C GLN A 3 4.72 3.54 9.59
N ILE A 4 5.40 2.78 8.75
CA ILE A 4 5.68 1.37 9.00
C ILE A 4 7.17 1.13 8.83
N LYS A 5 7.79 0.48 9.82
CA LYS A 5 9.20 0.10 9.76
C LYS A 5 9.32 -1.37 9.36
N ILE A 6 10.11 -1.64 8.32
CA ILE A 6 10.20 -2.96 7.71
C ILE A 6 11.67 -3.29 7.43
N ALA A 7 12.10 -4.47 7.86
CA ALA A 7 13.33 -5.07 7.36
C ALA A 7 12.99 -5.88 6.09
N LEU A 8 13.67 -5.60 4.97
CA LEU A 8 13.48 -6.33 3.72
C LEU A 8 14.73 -6.29 2.84
N THR A 9 14.79 -7.18 1.86
CA THR A 9 15.66 -7.12 0.69
C THR A 9 14.83 -6.63 -0.51
N ASP A 10 15.26 -5.57 -1.19
CA ASP A 10 14.49 -5.05 -2.33
C ASP A 10 14.66 -5.89 -3.61
N THR A 11 13.97 -5.50 -4.69
CA THR A 11 14.01 -6.19 -5.99
C THR A 11 15.40 -6.26 -6.62
N PHE A 12 16.33 -5.41 -6.18
CA PHE A 12 17.70 -5.35 -6.66
C PHE A 12 18.68 -6.14 -5.76
N GLY A 13 18.17 -6.80 -4.71
CA GLY A 13 18.99 -7.57 -3.77
C GLY A 13 19.65 -6.73 -2.68
N ILE A 14 19.24 -5.46 -2.51
CA ILE A 14 19.80 -4.58 -1.48
C ILE A 14 19.05 -4.81 -0.17
N LYS A 15 19.81 -5.07 0.90
CA LYS A 15 19.26 -5.25 2.24
C LYS A 15 18.98 -3.90 2.91
N HIS A 16 17.76 -3.75 3.41
CA HIS A 16 17.31 -2.62 4.20
C HIS A 16 16.94 -3.13 5.60
N GLU A 17 17.76 -2.81 6.60
CA GLU A 17 17.58 -3.34 7.96
C GLU A 17 16.39 -2.72 8.70
N ALA A 18 16.00 -1.49 8.36
CA ALA A 18 14.90 -0.76 8.99
C ALA A 18 14.34 0.32 8.04
N ALA A 19 13.86 -0.10 6.87
CA ALA A 19 13.24 0.81 5.92
C ALA A 19 11.95 1.41 6.50
N VAL A 20 11.75 2.71 6.28
CA VAL A 20 10.54 3.43 6.70
C VAL A 20 9.65 3.60 5.50
N PHE A 21 8.41 3.13 5.59
CA PHE A 21 7.39 3.23 4.55
C PHE A 21 6.35 4.27 4.93
N GLU A 22 5.94 5.07 3.96
CA GLU A 22 4.85 6.02 4.08
C GLU A 22 3.95 5.93 2.84
N LEU A 23 2.64 5.99 3.05
CA LEU A 23 1.67 6.05 1.96
C LEU A 23 1.87 7.37 1.20
N ASN A 24 2.34 7.29 -0.04
CA ASN A 24 2.56 8.48 -0.86
C ASN A 24 1.25 8.97 -1.49
N TYR A 25 0.43 8.02 -1.94
CA TYR A 25 -0.76 8.28 -2.70
C TYR A 25 -1.76 7.12 -2.54
N ALA A 26 -3.04 7.45 -2.44
CA ALA A 26 -4.14 6.50 -2.57
C ALA A 26 -5.32 7.17 -3.29
N GLN A 27 -5.88 6.47 -4.27
CA GLN A 27 -7.09 6.83 -4.99
C GLN A 27 -8.17 5.80 -4.69
N LYS A 28 -9.33 6.30 -4.30
CA LYS A 28 -10.55 5.52 -4.13
C LYS A 28 -11.49 5.79 -5.30
N THR A 29 -11.89 4.74 -6.01
CA THR A 29 -12.93 4.79 -7.05
C THR A 29 -14.12 3.97 -6.58
N VAL A 30 -15.30 4.61 -6.48
CA VAL A 30 -16.55 3.91 -6.15
C VAL A 30 -17.21 3.47 -7.44
N ASN A 31 -17.36 2.16 -7.62
CA ASN A 31 -18.11 1.58 -8.72
C ASN A 31 -19.52 1.28 -8.23
N ARG A 32 -20.53 1.82 -8.92
CA ARG A 32 -21.94 1.57 -8.64
C ARG A 32 -22.56 0.89 -9.85
N VAL A 33 -23.22 -0.23 -9.63
CA VAL A 33 -24.02 -0.88 -10.67
C VAL A 33 -25.47 -0.45 -10.50
N GLU A 34 -26.01 0.19 -11.54
CA GLU A 34 -27.43 0.56 -11.58
C GLU A 34 -28.14 -0.34 -12.59
N THR A 35 -29.05 -1.18 -12.10
CA THR A 35 -29.89 -2.02 -12.96
C THR A 35 -31.05 -1.18 -13.49
N ILE A 36 -31.05 -0.91 -14.79
CA ILE A 36 -32.10 -0.14 -15.45
C ILE A 36 -33.45 -0.88 -15.31
N GLY A 37 -34.46 -0.20 -14.77
CA GLY A 37 -35.82 -0.73 -14.64
C GLY A 37 -36.15 -1.41 -13.31
N THR A 38 -35.25 -1.40 -12.32
CA THR A 38 -35.54 -1.83 -10.94
C THR A 38 -35.36 -0.67 -9.95
N THR A 39 -36.05 -0.71 -8.82
CA THR A 39 -35.84 0.24 -7.70
C THR A 39 -34.66 -0.14 -6.80
N ARG A 40 -33.94 -1.22 -7.15
CA ARG A 40 -32.85 -1.77 -6.36
C ARG A 40 -31.53 -1.25 -6.91
N THR A 41 -30.89 -0.36 -6.15
CA THR A 41 -29.45 -0.15 -6.30
C THR A 41 -28.76 -1.37 -5.70
N GLU A 42 -28.01 -2.13 -6.49
CA GLU A 42 -27.24 -3.27 -5.99
C GLU A 42 -25.73 -3.00 -6.07
N ASP A 43 -25.06 -3.47 -5.03
CA ASP A 43 -23.62 -3.62 -4.81
C ASP A 43 -22.71 -2.47 -5.29
N SER A 44 -22.31 -1.63 -4.33
CA SER A 44 -21.13 -0.76 -4.48
C SER A 44 -19.86 -1.58 -4.27
N SER A 45 -18.94 -1.55 -5.23
CA SER A 45 -17.55 -1.97 -5.00
C SER A 45 -16.64 -0.74 -5.01
N VAL A 46 -15.53 -0.84 -4.29
CA VAL A 46 -14.53 0.22 -4.22
C VAL A 46 -13.23 -0.32 -4.76
N THR A 47 -12.70 0.30 -5.81
CA THR A 47 -11.35 0.05 -6.29
C THR A 47 -10.40 1.03 -5.62
N ILE A 48 -9.33 0.52 -5.02
CA ILE A 48 -8.30 1.33 -4.38
C ILE A 48 -7.01 1.15 -5.18
N ALA A 49 -6.42 2.25 -5.63
CA ALA A 49 -5.11 2.27 -6.29
C ALA A 49 -4.15 3.15 -5.49
N TYR A 50 -2.97 2.66 -5.15
CA TYR A 50 -2.09 3.34 -4.20
C TYR A 50 -0.60 3.14 -4.49
N GLN A 51 0.24 3.96 -3.86
CA GLN A 51 1.69 3.91 -3.97
C GLN A 51 2.34 4.19 -2.62
N PHE A 52 3.40 3.43 -2.31
CA PHE A 52 4.25 3.67 -1.15
C PHE A 52 5.58 4.28 -1.58
N LYS A 53 6.04 5.21 -0.75
CA LYS A 53 7.42 5.70 -0.77
C LYS A 53 8.16 5.12 0.43
N TYR A 54 9.47 4.96 0.32
CA TYR A 54 10.28 4.45 1.40
C TYR A 54 11.66 5.10 1.48
N TRP A 55 12.22 5.06 2.67
CA TRP A 55 13.62 5.39 2.97
C TRP A 55 14.31 4.14 3.49
N HIS A 56 15.59 3.96 3.18
CA HIS A 56 16.34 2.77 3.61
C HIS A 56 16.60 2.71 5.13
N SER A 57 16.42 3.84 5.83
CA SER A 57 16.55 3.95 7.29
C SER A 57 15.78 5.15 7.84
N GLU A 58 15.55 5.14 9.16
CA GLU A 58 14.98 6.27 9.90
C GLU A 58 15.85 7.53 9.83
N ASP A 59 17.17 7.38 9.86
CA ASP A 59 18.11 8.51 9.67
C ASP A 59 17.96 9.17 8.30
N SER A 60 17.63 8.38 7.27
CA SER A 60 17.43 8.90 5.92
C SER A 60 16.11 9.64 5.79
N TRP A 61 15.08 9.15 6.48
CA TRP A 61 13.78 9.80 6.56
C TRP A 61 13.88 11.13 7.32
N THR A 62 14.48 11.14 8.51
CA THR A 62 14.64 12.35 9.34
C THR A 62 15.68 13.33 8.80
N GLY A 63 16.63 12.86 7.99
CA GLY A 63 17.67 13.67 7.34
C GLY A 63 17.27 14.31 6.01
N ASP A 64 15.97 14.43 5.71
CA ASP A 64 15.40 15.03 4.49
C ASP A 64 15.95 14.43 3.18
N LYS A 65 16.32 13.14 3.19
CA LYS A 65 16.71 12.46 1.94
C LYS A 65 15.47 12.26 1.07
N GLN A 66 15.69 12.29 -0.24
CA GLN A 66 14.63 11.98 -1.20
C GLN A 66 14.20 10.52 -1.01
N PRO A 67 12.89 10.25 -0.88
CA PRO A 67 12.38 8.89 -0.78
C PRO A 67 12.50 8.15 -2.11
N MET A 68 12.57 6.84 -2.04
CA MET A 68 12.40 5.94 -3.18
C MET A 68 10.94 5.52 -3.30
N ILE A 69 10.51 5.17 -4.51
CA ILE A 69 9.19 4.58 -4.75
C ILE A 69 9.32 3.06 -4.67
N LEU A 70 8.44 2.43 -3.89
CA LEU A 70 8.40 0.97 -3.82
C LEU A 70 8.02 0.41 -5.19
N THR A 71 8.82 -0.53 -5.66
CA THR A 71 8.59 -1.28 -6.89
C THR A 71 8.57 -2.77 -6.53
N ASN A 72 7.55 -3.51 -6.95
CA ASN A 72 7.51 -4.96 -6.73
C ASN A 72 8.36 -5.71 -7.78
N ALA A 73 8.46 -7.04 -7.65
CA ALA A 73 9.25 -7.89 -8.55
C ALA A 73 8.86 -7.81 -10.03
N ASN A 74 7.65 -7.34 -10.37
CA ASN A 74 7.21 -7.18 -11.76
C ASN A 74 7.41 -5.75 -12.31
N GLY A 75 8.02 -4.86 -11.54
CA GLY A 75 8.28 -3.48 -11.96
C GLY A 75 7.12 -2.51 -11.70
N SER A 76 6.02 -2.95 -11.08
CA SER A 76 4.90 -2.06 -10.75
C SER A 76 5.18 -1.22 -9.50
N THR A 77 4.84 0.06 -9.61
CA THR A 77 4.88 1.06 -8.51
C THR A 77 3.50 1.48 -8.04
N MET A 78 2.45 1.00 -8.73
CA MET A 78 1.06 1.19 -8.37
C MET A 78 0.48 -0.16 -7.96
N PHE A 79 -0.12 -0.18 -6.78
CA PHE A 79 -0.77 -1.34 -6.20
C PHE A 79 -2.26 -1.08 -6.12
N GLY A 80 -3.05 -2.14 -5.97
CA GLY A 80 -4.47 -1.94 -5.77
C GLY A 80 -5.25 -3.22 -5.62
N GLY A 81 -6.48 -3.06 -5.16
CA GLY A 81 -7.44 -4.14 -5.00
C GLY A 81 -8.86 -3.62 -4.97
N ASN A 82 -9.80 -4.56 -4.95
CA ASN A 82 -11.23 -4.26 -4.86
C ASN A 82 -11.74 -4.64 -3.48
N VAL A 83 -12.51 -3.75 -2.87
CA VAL A 83 -13.19 -3.96 -1.60
C VAL A 83 -14.70 -3.92 -1.85
N ASN A 84 -15.43 -4.87 -1.29
CA ASN A 84 -16.89 -4.87 -1.37
C ASN A 84 -17.47 -3.87 -0.36
N GLY A 85 -18.48 -3.10 -0.78
CA GLY A 85 -19.18 -2.14 0.09
C GLY A 85 -18.64 -0.71 0.00
N VAL A 86 -18.99 0.12 1.00
CA VAL A 86 -18.57 1.52 1.09
C VAL A 86 -17.42 1.63 2.11
N THR A 87 -16.25 2.04 1.64
CA THR A 87 -15.04 2.23 2.46
C THR A 87 -14.82 3.73 2.73
N ASP A 88 -14.63 4.17 3.98
CA ASP A 88 -14.22 5.56 4.27
C ASP A 88 -12.70 5.75 4.14
N VAL A 89 -12.18 6.95 4.45
CA VAL A 89 -10.76 7.29 4.28
C VAL A 89 -9.84 6.51 5.22
N GLU A 90 -10.24 6.32 6.48
CA GLU A 90 -9.43 5.58 7.47
C GLU A 90 -9.31 4.11 7.05
N HIS A 91 -10.41 3.54 6.56
CA HIS A 91 -10.41 2.18 6.02
C HIS A 91 -9.58 2.04 4.73
N VAL A 92 -9.41 3.11 3.93
CA VAL A 92 -8.51 3.09 2.75
C VAL A 92 -7.05 3.01 3.17
N GLU A 93 -6.61 3.83 4.14
CA GLU A 93 -5.23 3.78 4.64
C GLU A 93 -4.92 2.40 5.25
N GLN A 94 -5.83 1.88 6.07
CA GLN A 94 -5.70 0.54 6.64
C GLN A 94 -5.64 -0.55 5.55
N PHE A 95 -6.50 -0.47 4.52
CA PHE A 95 -6.45 -1.40 3.39
C PHE A 95 -5.08 -1.36 2.69
N CYS A 96 -4.56 -0.17 2.39
CA CYS A 96 -3.28 -0.04 1.69
C CYS A 96 -2.13 -0.66 2.49
N ILE A 97 -2.15 -0.49 3.81
CA ILE A 97 -1.16 -1.03 4.75
C ILE A 97 -1.27 -2.55 4.84
N SER A 98 -2.48 -3.07 5.06
CA SER A 98 -2.71 -4.52 5.11
C SER A 98 -2.31 -5.20 3.80
N HIS A 99 -2.74 -4.67 2.65
CA HIS A 99 -2.38 -5.24 1.34
C HIS A 99 -0.87 -5.14 1.05
N LEU A 100 -0.19 -4.08 1.51
CA LEU A 100 1.28 -3.99 1.44
C LEU A 100 1.95 -5.14 2.22
N VAL A 101 1.55 -5.37 3.47
CA VAL A 101 2.17 -6.35 4.37
C VAL A 101 1.79 -7.78 4.03
N GLU A 102 0.54 -8.02 3.64
CA GLU A 102 0.00 -9.38 3.46
C GLU A 102 0.24 -9.94 2.06
N GLU A 103 0.39 -9.08 1.04
CA GLU A 103 0.49 -9.53 -0.36
C GLU A 103 1.72 -8.98 -1.09
N VAL A 104 1.99 -7.67 -0.99
CA VAL A 104 3.06 -7.05 -1.80
C VAL A 104 4.46 -7.41 -1.28
N LEU A 105 4.71 -7.26 0.02
CA LEU A 105 6.02 -7.50 0.61
C LEU A 105 6.43 -8.97 0.63
N PRO A 106 5.56 -9.95 0.96
CA PRO A 106 5.92 -11.37 0.87
C PRO A 106 6.29 -11.81 -0.55
N ALA A 107 5.66 -11.20 -1.57
CA ALA A 107 5.99 -11.47 -2.96
C ALA A 107 7.31 -10.81 -3.41
N LEU A 108 7.71 -9.73 -2.74
CA LEU A 108 8.98 -9.03 -2.98
C LEU A 108 10.16 -9.72 -2.26
N ASP A 109 9.99 -9.97 -0.97
CA ASP A 109 10.96 -10.60 -0.08
C ASP A 109 10.22 -11.51 0.91
N PRO A 110 10.25 -12.85 0.74
CA PRO A 110 9.61 -13.78 1.65
C PRO A 110 10.17 -13.74 3.09
N GLU A 111 11.35 -13.16 3.30
CA GLU A 111 12.00 -13.06 4.61
C GLU A 111 11.77 -11.70 5.30
N PHE A 112 10.94 -10.81 4.72
CA PHE A 112 10.68 -9.49 5.28
C PHE A 112 10.08 -9.57 6.70
N LYS A 113 10.32 -8.52 7.49
CA LYS A 113 9.81 -8.41 8.87
C LYS A 113 9.30 -7.02 9.17
N VAL A 114 8.08 -6.94 9.72
CA VAL A 114 7.56 -5.70 10.31
C VAL A 114 8.22 -5.49 11.68
N LEU A 115 8.88 -4.35 11.86
CA LEU A 115 9.65 -4.03 13.06
C LEU A 115 8.87 -3.16 14.05
N ALA A 116 8.01 -2.29 13.54
CA ALA A 116 7.09 -1.47 14.31
C ALA A 116 5.98 -0.94 13.39
N GLU A 117 4.73 -1.07 13.84
CA GLU A 117 3.63 -0.22 13.38
C GLU A 117 3.56 0.99 14.32
N ALA A 118 3.67 2.21 13.78
CA ALA A 118 3.39 3.44 14.52
C ALA A 118 1.89 3.75 14.51
#